data_AF-A0A8C8DHR1-F1
#
_entry.id   AF-A0A8C8DHR1-F1
#
_cell.length_a   1.000
_cell.length_b   1.000
_cell.length_c   1.000
_cell.angle_alpha   90.00
_cell.angle_beta   90.00
_cell.angle_gamma   90.00
#
_symmetry.space_group_name_H-M   'P 1'
#
loop_
_entity.id
_entity.type
_entity.pdbx_description
1 polymer ?
#
loop_
_entity_poly.entity_id
_entity_poly.type
_entity_poly.pdbx_seq_one_letter_code
_entity_poly.pdbx_strand_id
1 'polypeptide(L)'
;TDPWKDLRPHTKGSSVCVVMGHAVEEVELLQDASGETGEHLWTFLNPTPPCSLDAKQTRRKRVAVCSWLRKNRVPVEEVEEEVRVAGVLTITAPYRSEDCSSSNQVILDRVQRLLRPRPIVYCYVIISE
;
A
#
# COMPACT_ATOMS: atom_id res chain seq x y z
N THR A 1 -26.07 13.52 -23.51
CA THR A 1 -24.93 14.33 -23.97
C THR A 1 -23.72 13.82 -23.24
N ASP A 2 -22.86 13.03 -23.90
CA ASP A 2 -21.69 12.45 -23.27
C ASP A 2 -20.65 13.54 -22.94
N PRO A 3 -20.29 13.72 -21.65
CA PRO A 3 -19.34 14.74 -21.22
C PRO A 3 -17.89 14.47 -21.67
N TRP A 4 -17.64 13.33 -22.32
CA TRP A 4 -16.31 12.88 -22.73
C TRP A 4 -16.04 13.00 -24.23
N LYS A 5 -16.96 13.58 -25.01
CA LYS A 5 -16.83 13.69 -26.48
C LYS A 5 -15.66 14.57 -26.92
N ASP A 6 -15.27 15.55 -26.12
CA ASP A 6 -14.22 16.52 -26.46
C ASP A 6 -12.80 16.03 -26.13
N LEU A 7 -12.68 14.86 -25.50
CA LEU A 7 -11.40 14.24 -25.13
C LEU A 7 -10.89 13.22 -26.15
N ARG A 8 -11.57 13.04 -27.28
CA ARG A 8 -11.08 12.14 -28.34
C ARG A 8 -9.86 12.77 -29.02
N PRO A 9 -8.64 12.21 -28.86
CA PRO A 9 -7.49 12.70 -29.58
C PRO A 9 -7.64 12.27 -31.05
N HIS A 10 -7.70 13.24 -31.96
CA HIS A 10 -7.52 13.00 -33.38
C HIS A 10 -6.03 12.93 -33.74
N THR A 11 -5.25 12.04 -33.13
CA THR A 11 -3.86 11.73 -33.57
C THR A 11 -3.36 10.43 -32.96
N LYS A 12 -2.66 9.61 -33.75
CA LYS A 12 -1.79 8.52 -33.25
C LYS A 12 -0.74 9.12 -32.31
N GLY A 13 -0.96 9.02 -31.01
CA GLY A 13 -0.02 9.44 -29.98
C GLY A 13 -0.54 9.03 -28.61
N SER A 14 0.35 8.48 -27.78
CA SER A 14 0.02 8.09 -26.41
C SER A 14 -0.31 9.32 -25.57
N SER A 15 -1.41 9.27 -24.82
CA SER A 15 -1.79 10.31 -23.86
C SER A 15 -1.78 9.74 -22.44
N VAL A 16 -1.29 10.51 -21.49
CA VAL A 16 -1.23 10.12 -20.06
C VAL A 16 -1.99 11.15 -19.26
N CYS A 17 -2.97 10.70 -18.48
CA CYS A 17 -3.73 11.53 -17.55
C CYS A 17 -3.59 10.96 -16.14
N VAL A 18 -3.40 11.85 -15.15
CA VAL A 18 -3.29 11.46 -13.74
C VAL A 18 -4.60 11.79 -13.05
N VAL A 19 -5.23 10.77 -12.46
CA VAL A 19 -6.49 10.90 -11.72
C VAL A 19 -6.28 10.45 -10.27
N MET A 20 -6.91 11.14 -9.33
CA MET A 20 -6.88 10.74 -7.92
C MET A 20 -7.70 9.46 -7.73
N GLY A 21 -7.14 8.46 -7.05
CA GLY A 21 -7.77 7.14 -6.95
C GLY A 21 -9.18 7.12 -6.34
N HIS A 22 -9.55 8.10 -5.52
CA HIS A 22 -10.91 8.22 -4.97
C HIS A 22 -11.96 8.70 -5.99
N ALA A 23 -11.52 9.24 -7.13
CA ALA A 23 -12.39 9.73 -8.19
C ALA A 23 -12.58 8.69 -9.32
N VAL A 24 -12.01 7.49 -9.16
CA VAL A 24 -12.13 6.39 -10.12
C VAL A 24 -13.13 5.38 -9.57
N GLU A 25 -14.29 5.27 -10.20
CA GLU A 25 -15.34 4.31 -9.83
C GLU A 25 -15.19 2.97 -10.56
N GLU A 26 -14.76 3.02 -11.84
CA GLU A 26 -14.63 1.85 -12.70
C GLU A 26 -13.53 2.09 -13.74
N VAL A 27 -12.82 1.03 -14.14
CA VAL A 27 -11.81 1.08 -15.20
C VAL A 27 -12.15 0.04 -16.25
N GLU A 28 -12.33 0.45 -17.50
CA GLU A 28 -12.62 -0.45 -18.61
C GLU A 28 -11.44 -0.45 -19.60
N LEU A 29 -10.99 -1.65 -19.99
CA LEU A 29 -9.94 -1.81 -20.99
C LEU A 29 -10.55 -1.77 -22.39
N LEU A 30 -10.41 -0.64 -23.07
CA LEU A 30 -11.03 -0.40 -24.39
C LEU A 30 -10.35 -1.16 -25.54
N GLN A 31 -9.07 -1.53 -25.41
CA GLN A 31 -8.35 -2.28 -26.42
C GLN A 31 -7.19 -3.06 -25.79
N ASP A 32 -7.19 -4.38 -26.00
CA ASP A 32 -6.08 -5.24 -25.57
C ASP A 32 -5.15 -5.52 -26.74
N ALA A 33 -3.90 -5.05 -26.65
CA ALA A 33 -2.89 -5.36 -27.65
C ALA A 33 -2.33 -6.79 -27.48
N SER A 34 -2.39 -7.34 -26.26
CA SER A 34 -1.97 -8.70 -25.92
C SER A 34 -2.65 -9.11 -24.62
N GLY A 35 -3.44 -10.19 -24.65
CA GLY A 35 -4.30 -10.70 -23.55
C GLY A 35 -3.74 -10.72 -22.12
N GLU A 36 -2.43 -10.58 -21.95
CA GLU A 36 -1.71 -10.51 -20.68
C GLU A 36 -1.70 -9.09 -20.07
N THR A 37 -1.89 -8.04 -20.89
CA THR A 37 -1.84 -6.63 -20.45
C THR A 37 -3.04 -6.29 -19.58
N GLY A 38 -4.22 -6.81 -19.92
CA GLY A 38 -5.44 -6.63 -19.12
C GLY A 38 -5.32 -7.19 -17.70
N GLU A 39 -4.87 -8.44 -17.56
CA GLU A 39 -4.71 -9.10 -16.26
C GLU A 39 -3.76 -8.35 -15.31
N HIS A 40 -2.63 -7.89 -15.85
CA HIS A 40 -1.69 -7.08 -15.08
C HIS A 40 -2.30 -5.74 -14.65
N LEU A 41 -2.99 -5.05 -15.56
CA LEU A 41 -3.66 -3.77 -15.27
C LEU A 41 -4.69 -3.94 -14.15
N TRP A 42 -5.54 -4.97 -14.22
CA TRP A 42 -6.53 -5.27 -13.18
C TRP A 42 -5.90 -5.52 -11.81
N THR A 43 -4.78 -6.25 -11.77
CA THR A 43 -4.04 -6.51 -10.53
C THR A 43 -3.49 -5.22 -9.90
N PHE A 44 -3.08 -4.24 -10.71
CA PHE A 44 -2.60 -2.94 -10.21
C PHE A 44 -3.73 -2.03 -9.72
N LEU A 45 -4.88 -2.06 -10.38
CA LEU A 45 -6.01 -1.17 -10.11
C LEU A 45 -6.90 -1.66 -8.97
N ASN A 46 -6.96 -2.97 -8.75
CA ASN A 46 -7.65 -3.58 -7.62
C ASN A 46 -6.63 -4.10 -6.61
N PRO A 47 -6.04 -3.23 -5.76
CA PRO A 47 -5.30 -3.71 -4.61
C PRO A 47 -6.28 -4.56 -3.80
N THR A 48 -5.98 -5.85 -3.71
CA THR A 48 -6.82 -6.84 -3.05
C THR A 48 -7.36 -6.26 -1.74
N PRO A 49 -8.68 -6.27 -1.48
CA PRO A 49 -9.21 -5.88 -0.18
C PRO A 49 -8.42 -6.67 0.87
N PRO A 50 -8.13 -6.11 2.05
CA PRO A 50 -7.28 -6.77 3.03
C PRO A 50 -7.92 -8.12 3.36
N CYS A 51 -7.49 -9.18 2.65
CA CYS A 51 -7.88 -10.54 2.93
C CYS A 51 -7.60 -10.72 4.41
N SER A 52 -8.63 -11.15 5.14
CA SER A 52 -8.51 -11.58 6.54
C SER A 52 -7.16 -12.29 6.67
N LEU A 53 -6.21 -11.64 7.33
CA LEU A 53 -4.81 -12.03 7.19
C LEU A 53 -4.67 -13.48 7.66
N ASP A 54 -4.31 -14.35 6.72
CA ASP A 54 -3.99 -15.74 7.02
C ASP A 54 -2.96 -15.75 8.16
N ALA A 55 -3.09 -16.65 9.15
CA ALA A 55 -2.24 -16.66 10.34
C ALA A 55 -0.74 -16.68 9.97
N LYS A 56 -0.41 -17.28 8.83
CA LYS A 56 0.94 -17.29 8.24
C LYS A 56 1.38 -15.89 7.77
N GLN A 57 0.51 -15.12 7.15
CA GLN A 57 0.78 -13.74 6.74
C GLN A 57 0.94 -12.81 7.95
N THR A 58 0.08 -12.95 8.96
CA THR A 58 0.18 -12.21 10.24
C THR A 58 1.53 -12.47 10.90
N ARG A 59 1.95 -13.73 10.98
CA ARG A 59 3.28 -14.10 11.49
C ARG A 59 4.43 -13.49 10.68
N ARG A 60 4.35 -13.53 9.35
CA ARG A 60 5.36 -12.92 8.46
C ARG A 60 5.46 -11.41 8.67
N LYS A 61 4.32 -10.72 8.77
CA LYS A 61 4.27 -9.28 9.07
C LYS A 61 4.88 -8.97 10.42
N ARG A 62 4.54 -9.73 11.47
CA ARG A 62 5.12 -9.59 12.80
C ARG A 62 6.65 -9.65 12.77
N VAL A 63 7.20 -10.68 12.12
CA VAL A 63 8.65 -10.86 11.98
C VAL A 63 9.28 -9.69 11.21
N ALA A 64 8.65 -9.22 10.14
CA ALA A 64 9.13 -8.08 9.36
C ALA A 64 9.16 -6.79 10.19
N VAL A 65 8.10 -6.50 10.95
CA VAL A 65 8.00 -5.34 11.85
C VAL A 65 9.06 -5.39 12.93
N CYS A 66 9.21 -6.52 13.63
CA CYS A 66 10.24 -6.69 14.65
C CYS A 66 11.66 -6.51 14.07
N SER A 67 11.93 -7.07 12.89
CA SER A 67 13.21 -6.89 12.21
C SER A 67 13.47 -5.43 11.85
N TRP A 68 12.45 -4.73 11.32
CA TRP A 68 12.55 -3.33 10.96
C TRP A 68 12.81 -2.42 12.15
N LEU A 69 12.10 -2.62 13.26
CA LEU A 69 12.29 -1.85 14.48
C LEU A 69 13.69 -2.08 15.08
N ARG A 70 14.15 -3.34 15.13
CA ARG A 70 15.53 -3.67 15.57
C ARG A 70 16.59 -3.00 14.68
N LYS A 71 16.41 -3.00 13.35
CA LYS A 71 17.29 -2.27 12.41
C LYS A 71 17.34 -0.77 12.70
N ASN A 72 16.22 -0.19 13.13
CA ASN A 72 16.13 1.22 13.52
C ASN A 72 16.56 1.47 14.98
N ARG A 73 17.24 0.51 15.63
CA ARG A 73 17.70 0.58 17.03
C ARG A 73 16.58 0.84 18.03
N VAL A 74 15.37 0.40 17.69
CA VAL A 74 14.23 0.42 18.59
C VAL A 74 14.20 -0.92 19.34
N PRO A 75 14.19 -0.93 20.69
CA PRO A 75 14.13 -2.17 21.45
C PRO A 75 12.74 -2.79 21.35
N VAL A 76 12.68 -4.09 21.05
CA VAL A 76 11.44 -4.82 20.77
C VAL A 76 11.41 -6.15 21.52
N GLU A 77 10.30 -6.39 22.21
CA GLU A 77 9.96 -7.62 22.90
C GLU A 77 8.72 -8.24 22.26
N GLU A 78 8.76 -9.53 21.98
CA GLU A 78 7.63 -10.28 21.43
C GLU A 78 6.91 -10.98 22.59
N VAL A 79 5.66 -10.62 22.84
CA VAL A 79 4.84 -11.20 23.92
C VAL A 79 3.59 -11.79 23.29
N GLU A 80 3.53 -13.12 23.21
CA GLU A 80 2.42 -13.86 22.58
C GLU A 80 2.14 -13.43 21.12
N GLU A 81 1.09 -12.63 20.92
CA GLU A 81 0.67 -12.06 19.65
C GLU A 81 0.87 -10.54 19.59
N GLU A 82 1.45 -9.94 20.63
CA GLU A 82 1.77 -8.52 20.71
C GLU A 82 3.27 -8.26 20.53
N VAL A 83 3.57 -7.08 19.98
CA VAL A 83 4.93 -6.57 19.89
C VAL A 83 5.06 -5.37 20.82
N ARG A 84 5.85 -5.52 21.89
CA ARG A 84 6.15 -4.44 22.83
C ARG A 84 7.41 -3.70 22.42
N VAL A 85 7.32 -2.38 22.41
CA VAL A 85 8.40 -1.48 22.03
C VAL A 85 8.80 -0.67 23.25
N ALA A 86 10.05 -0.87 23.68
CA ALA A 86 10.65 -0.19 24.84
C ALA A 86 9.80 -0.24 26.13
N GLY A 87 8.92 -1.24 26.29
CA GLY A 87 8.01 -1.38 27.43
C GLY A 87 6.87 -0.35 27.53
N VAL A 88 6.75 0.56 26.56
CA VAL A 88 5.82 1.72 26.62
C VAL A 88 4.83 1.78 25.46
N LEU A 89 5.06 1.02 24.39
CA LEU A 89 4.19 0.96 23.23
C LEU A 89 3.92 -0.49 22.86
N THR A 90 2.67 -0.79 22.53
CA THR A 90 2.22 -2.11 22.08
C THR A 90 1.72 -2.01 20.65
N ILE A 91 2.10 -2.98 19.80
CA ILE A 91 1.60 -3.13 18.44
C ILE A 91 0.85 -4.46 18.37
N THR A 92 -0.41 -4.41 17.97
CA THR A 92 -1.27 -5.58 17.81
C THR A 92 -1.47 -5.90 16.33
N ALA A 93 -1.92 -7.13 16.04
CA ALA A 93 -2.34 -7.47 14.68
C ALA A 93 -3.43 -6.50 14.19
N PRO A 94 -3.42 -6.07 12.91
CA PRO A 94 -2.60 -6.54 11.78
C PRO A 94 -1.18 -5.97 11.63
N TYR A 95 -0.61 -5.35 12.67
CA TYR A 95 0.74 -4.76 12.74
C TYR A 95 0.98 -3.62 11.76
N ARG A 96 -0.03 -2.78 11.54
CA ARG A 96 0.06 -1.54 10.76
C ARG A 96 0.57 -0.41 11.65
N SER A 97 0.91 0.71 11.03
CA SER A 97 1.18 1.97 11.76
C SER A 97 -0.02 2.42 12.59
N GLU A 98 -1.23 2.10 12.17
CA GLU A 98 -2.45 2.48 12.88
C GLU A 98 -2.69 1.61 14.14
N ASP A 99 -2.13 0.40 14.18
CA ASP A 99 -2.38 -0.60 15.24
C ASP A 99 -1.41 -0.47 16.43
N CYS A 100 -0.87 0.75 16.62
CA CYS A 100 0.06 1.05 17.70
C CYS A 100 -0.69 1.76 18.85
N SER A 101 -0.42 1.36 20.10
CA SER A 101 -1.00 1.96 21.30
C SER A 101 0.08 2.32 22.32
N SER A 102 0.06 3.55 22.83
CA SER A 102 0.95 4.03 23.89
C SER A 102 0.32 5.21 24.61
N SER A 103 0.61 5.36 25.91
CA SER A 103 0.28 6.56 26.69
C SER A 103 1.18 7.76 26.34
N ASN A 104 2.29 7.53 25.64
CA ASN A 104 3.21 8.57 25.21
C ASN A 104 3.03 8.86 23.71
N GLN A 105 2.34 9.97 23.42
CA GLN A 105 2.02 10.37 22.05
C GLN A 105 3.25 10.64 21.18
N VAL A 106 4.36 11.10 21.78
CA VAL A 106 5.62 11.37 21.05
C VAL A 106 6.25 10.06 20.58
N ILE A 107 6.25 9.03 21.42
CA ILE A 107 6.77 7.71 21.08
C ILE A 107 5.88 7.03 20.04
N LEU A 108 4.56 7.14 20.22
CA LEU A 108 3.57 6.63 19.27
C LEU A 108 3.82 7.20 17.86
N ASP A 109 3.79 8.52 17.69
CA ASP A 109 3.99 9.16 16.39
C ASP A 109 5.33 8.76 15.75
N ARG A 110 6.41 8.67 16.55
CA ARG A 110 7.72 8.25 16.04
C ARG A 110 7.71 6.81 15.51
N VAL A 111 7.12 5.87 16.24
CA VAL A 111 7.02 4.46 15.81
C VAL A 111 6.10 4.35 14.60
N GLN A 112 4.97 5.04 14.58
CA GLN A 112 4.06 5.07 13.43
C GLN A 112 4.74 5.62 12.17
N ARG A 113 5.63 6.62 12.30
CA ARG A 113 6.44 7.11 11.18
C ARG A 113 7.47 6.11 10.68
N LEU A 114 8.03 5.29 11.58
CA LEU A 114 8.95 4.22 11.19
C LEU A 114 8.21 3.09 10.46
N LEU A 115 6.99 2.75 10.90
CA LEU A 115 6.21 1.65 10.32
C LEU A 115 5.49 2.03 9.04
N ARG A 116 5.15 3.31 8.85
CA ARG A 116 4.58 3.78 7.58
C ARG A 116 5.54 3.44 6.44
N PRO A 117 5.10 2.70 5.41
CA PRO A 117 5.92 2.54 4.22
C PRO A 117 6.26 3.93 3.71
N ARG A 118 7.55 4.22 3.52
CA ARG A 118 7.95 5.41 2.77
C ARG A 118 7.28 5.26 1.41
N PRO A 119 6.55 6.27 0.90
CA PRO A 119 6.07 6.22 -0.47
C PRO A 119 7.29 6.08 -1.35
N ILE A 120 7.53 4.87 -1.85
CA ILE A 120 8.49 4.64 -2.90
C ILE A 120 7.74 5.12 -4.14
N VAL A 121 7.89 6.40 -4.45
CA VAL A 121 7.29 7.00 -5.66
C VAL A 121 8.05 6.44 -6.86
N TYR A 122 7.74 5.22 -7.29
CA TYR A 122 8.12 4.70 -8.60
C TYR A 122 6.97 3.89 -9.17
N CYS A 123 6.03 4.59 -9.82
CA CYS A 123 5.25 4.03 -10.90
C CYS A 123 5.41 4.96 -12.10
N TYR A 124 6.49 4.77 -12.87
CA TYR A 124 6.51 5.24 -14.25
C TYR A 124 6.02 4.06 -15.11
N VAL A 125 4.76 4.13 -15.54
CA VAL A 125 4.28 3.28 -16.64
C VAL A 125 4.76 3.96 -17.92
N ILE A 126 5.90 3.52 -18.46
CA ILE A 126 6.28 3.87 -19.83
C ILE A 126 5.73 2.78 -20.73
N ILE A 127 4.70 3.13 -21.51
CA ILE A 127 4.24 2.30 -22.62
C ILE A 127 5.10 2.71 -23.83
N SER A 128 6.06 1.86 -24.17
CA SER A 128 6.82 1.98 -25.41
C SER A 128 6.04 1.38 -26.57
N GLU A 129 6.10 2.02 -27.74
CA GLU A 129 5.61 1.50 -29.04
C GLU A 129 6.28 0.18 -29.45
#